data_AF-A0A2V5NG53-F1
#
_entry.id   AF-A0A2V5NG53-F1
#
_cell.length_a   1.000
_cell.length_b   1.000
_cell.length_c   1.000
_cell.angle_alpha   90.00
_cell.angle_beta   90.00
_cell.angle_gamma   90.00
#
_symmetry.space_group_name_H-M   'P 1'
#
loop_
_entity.id
_entity.type
_entity.pdbx_description
1 polymer ?
#
loop_
_entity_poly.entity_id
_entity_poly.type
_entity_poly.pdbx_seq_one_letter_code
_entity_poly.pdbx_strand_id
1 'polypeptide(L)'
;MVFKINGAGILQWKYSFAAPEYNAFCMGIFYEGSTVTVLNRSSVSYGGIIHVDLLKLNSSSGAYISHKGWQVDLPYPQNFYAGFVSWTPQAIRLNNGNYCIYGQTFGDFVAISMNTDLPHFAVLEFNSDYDFVKGYTINSSLPANSSESRIKVDRFGRAVYIMTTFSDYLNKTKYIGSLDNGSILNQRKRQYTNLEIFYDNFELFEDGSYVYINNMATPGQDNFYLEYSRLNNSDTGSICLGLRDNFSHIVPLKYIPFDFAWIDINPNPLIATNNQNNIILPITYAASPPCFEKTWCDTLRIRGNPQSCDL
;
A
#
# COMPACT_ATOMS: atom_id res chain seq x y z
N MET A 1 13.58 11.89 -5.20
CA MET A 1 15.06 11.80 -5.06
C MET A 1 15.45 10.35 -4.87
N VAL A 2 16.51 9.89 -5.53
CA VAL A 2 17.08 8.55 -5.37
C VAL A 2 18.58 8.69 -5.13
N PHE A 3 19.13 7.92 -4.21
CA PHE A 3 20.56 7.93 -3.91
C PHE A 3 21.05 6.53 -3.55
N LYS A 4 22.35 6.32 -3.72
CA LYS A 4 23.01 5.06 -3.37
C LYS A 4 24.07 5.31 -2.31
N ILE A 5 24.02 4.53 -1.25
CA ILE A 5 25.07 4.45 -0.22
C ILE A 5 25.76 3.09 -0.30
N ASN A 6 27.04 3.03 0.03
CA ASN A 6 27.75 1.75 0.17
C ASN A 6 27.57 1.17 1.59
N GLY A 7 28.11 -0.03 1.82
CA GLY A 7 28.04 -0.70 3.13
C GLY A 7 28.73 0.03 4.29
N ALA A 8 29.55 1.05 4.00
CA ALA A 8 30.15 1.94 4.98
C ALA A 8 29.34 3.24 5.20
N GLY A 9 28.16 3.36 4.59
CA GLY A 9 27.31 4.55 4.68
C GLY A 9 27.76 5.73 3.81
N ILE A 10 28.74 5.53 2.91
CA ILE A 10 29.24 6.59 2.02
C ILE A 10 28.32 6.73 0.82
N LEU A 11 27.86 7.96 0.56
CA LEU A 11 27.09 8.33 -0.62
C LEU A 11 27.92 8.14 -1.90
N GLN A 12 27.44 7.30 -2.82
CA GLN A 12 28.08 7.06 -4.12
C GLN A 12 27.55 8.00 -5.20
N TRP A 13 26.23 8.17 -5.27
CA TRP A 13 25.56 9.11 -6.18
C TRP A 13 24.18 9.46 -5.64
N LYS A 14 23.64 10.59 -6.11
CA LYS A 14 22.30 11.08 -5.79
C LYS A 14 21.72 11.81 -6.98
N TYR A 15 20.43 11.63 -7.21
CA TYR A 15 19.69 12.36 -8.24
C TYR A 15 18.32 12.77 -7.74
N SER A 16 17.90 13.97 -8.10
CA SER A 16 16.50 14.35 -8.09
C SER A 16 16.01 14.43 -9.51
N PHE A 17 14.86 13.80 -9.75
CA PHE A 17 14.15 13.86 -11.01
C PHE A 17 13.02 14.86 -10.79
N ALA A 18 13.06 15.97 -11.53
CA ALA A 18 11.97 16.94 -11.56
C ALA A 18 11.24 16.78 -12.90
N ALA A 19 9.94 16.58 -12.81
CA ALA A 19 9.05 16.72 -13.95
C ALA A 19 8.54 18.17 -13.97
N PRO A 20 8.32 18.76 -15.16
CA PRO A 20 8.00 20.18 -15.38
C PRO A 20 7.02 20.79 -14.39
N GLU A 21 6.02 20.00 -13.98
CA GLU A 21 4.82 20.48 -13.31
C GLU A 21 4.28 19.49 -12.27
N TYR A 22 5.09 18.51 -11.84
CA TYR A 22 4.62 17.39 -11.00
C TYR A 22 5.59 17.08 -9.85
N ASN A 23 5.06 16.98 -8.64
CA ASN A 23 5.71 16.23 -7.58
C ASN A 23 5.58 14.73 -7.90
N ALA A 24 6.68 13.98 -7.83
CA ALA A 24 6.65 12.54 -8.00
C ALA A 24 6.70 11.84 -6.65
N PHE A 25 5.83 10.85 -6.46
CA PHE A 25 5.79 9.99 -5.28
C PHE A 25 6.36 8.63 -5.64
N CYS A 26 7.46 8.25 -4.97
CA CYS A 26 8.12 6.96 -5.21
C CYS A 26 7.24 5.83 -4.65
N MET A 27 6.97 4.83 -5.48
CA MET A 27 6.20 3.64 -5.15
C MET A 27 7.11 2.43 -4.89
N GLY A 28 8.30 2.40 -5.51
CA GLY A 28 9.28 1.35 -5.30
C GLY A 28 10.57 1.55 -6.10
N ILE A 29 11.64 0.91 -5.62
CA ILE A 29 12.98 0.94 -6.24
C ILE A 29 13.50 -0.50 -6.31
N PHE A 30 13.92 -0.94 -7.50
CA PHE A 30 14.40 -2.29 -7.76
C PHE A 30 15.81 -2.26 -8.32
N TYR A 31 16.73 -2.99 -7.69
CA TYR A 31 18.09 -3.15 -8.19
C TYR A 31 18.18 -4.38 -9.10
N GLU A 32 18.71 -4.21 -10.31
CA GLU A 32 18.77 -5.22 -11.38
C GLU A 32 20.19 -5.45 -11.87
N GLY A 33 21.17 -5.36 -10.97
CA GLY A 33 22.58 -5.48 -11.33
C GLY A 33 23.11 -4.17 -11.93
N SER A 34 23.12 -4.05 -13.27
CA SER A 34 23.63 -2.86 -13.96
C SER A 34 22.65 -1.67 -13.98
N THR A 35 21.39 -1.92 -13.68
CA THR A 35 20.33 -0.91 -13.70
C THR A 35 19.58 -0.83 -12.38
N VAL A 36 18.92 0.30 -12.17
CA VAL A 36 17.95 0.53 -11.09
C VAL A 36 16.65 0.96 -11.73
N THR A 37 15.56 0.30 -11.39
CA THR A 37 14.21 0.69 -11.79
C THR A 37 13.55 1.47 -10.66
N VAL A 38 13.02 2.65 -10.98
CA VAL A 38 12.30 3.51 -10.04
C VAL A 38 10.88 3.67 -10.55
N LEU A 39 9.90 3.28 -9.74
CA LEU A 39 8.49 3.41 -10.08
C LEU A 39 7.94 4.59 -9.29
N ASN A 40 7.31 5.52 -9.99
CA ASN A 40 6.76 6.72 -9.39
C ASN A 40 5.33 6.96 -9.87
N ARG A 41 4.59 7.74 -9.11
CA ARG A 41 3.29 8.28 -9.51
C ARG A 41 3.35 9.79 -9.44
N SER A 42 2.79 10.46 -10.44
CA SER A 42 2.74 11.92 -10.49
C SER A 42 1.73 12.52 -9.53
N SER A 43 2.00 13.73 -9.03
CA SER A 43 1.03 14.55 -8.33
C SER A 43 -0.04 15.04 -9.28
N VAL A 44 -1.23 15.30 -8.75
CA VAL A 44 -2.27 15.96 -9.53
C VAL A 44 -1.80 17.38 -9.83
N SER A 45 -1.63 17.74 -11.11
CA SER A 45 -1.52 19.14 -11.56
C SER A 45 -2.41 19.39 -12.78
N TYR A 46 -2.32 20.60 -13.35
CA TYR A 46 -3.31 21.20 -14.25
C TYR A 46 -3.71 20.25 -15.40
N GLY A 47 -4.97 19.80 -15.40
CA GLY A 47 -5.49 18.80 -16.34
C GLY A 47 -6.03 17.53 -15.67
N GLY A 48 -5.74 17.30 -14.38
CA GLY A 48 -6.37 16.23 -13.60
C GLY A 48 -5.92 14.81 -13.95
N ILE A 49 -4.82 14.68 -14.69
CA ILE A 49 -4.27 13.39 -15.13
C ILE A 49 -3.32 12.86 -14.05
N ILE A 50 -3.55 11.61 -13.65
CA ILE A 50 -2.66 10.85 -12.77
C ILE A 50 -2.00 9.77 -13.62
N HIS A 51 -0.68 9.74 -13.61
CA HIS A 51 0.11 8.76 -14.35
C HIS A 51 1.12 8.05 -13.44
N VAL A 52 1.52 6.86 -13.88
CA VAL A 52 2.57 6.04 -13.27
C VAL A 52 3.75 5.93 -14.23
N ASP A 53 4.95 6.05 -13.67
CA ASP A 53 6.18 6.18 -14.44
C ASP A 53 7.19 5.14 -13.99
N LEU A 54 7.79 4.46 -14.96
CA LEU A 54 8.85 3.49 -14.73
C LEU A 54 10.14 4.05 -15.33
N LEU A 55 11.07 4.47 -14.47
CA LEU A 55 12.36 5.04 -14.84
C LEU A 55 13.45 3.97 -14.72
N LYS A 56 14.34 3.91 -15.71
CA LYS A 56 15.56 3.09 -15.69
C LYS A 56 16.77 4.00 -15.50
N LEU A 57 17.59 3.69 -14.50
CA LEU A 57 18.82 4.39 -14.16
C LEU A 57 20.01 3.43 -14.23
N ASN A 58 21.20 3.95 -14.49
CA ASN A 58 22.45 3.21 -14.34
C ASN A 58 22.76 3.01 -12.85
N SER A 59 23.02 1.78 -12.40
CA SER A 59 23.19 1.50 -10.97
C SER A 59 24.53 1.96 -10.39
N SER A 60 25.54 2.15 -11.25
CA SER A 60 26.88 2.58 -10.87
C SER A 60 27.00 4.09 -10.80
N SER A 61 26.40 4.80 -11.75
CA SER A 61 26.48 6.26 -11.82
C SER A 61 25.23 7.00 -11.37
N GLY A 62 24.07 6.34 -11.33
CA GLY A 62 22.75 6.96 -11.12
C GLY A 62 22.19 7.70 -12.34
N ALA A 63 22.92 7.70 -13.46
CA ALA A 63 22.51 8.40 -14.68
C ALA A 63 21.19 7.84 -15.25
N TYR A 64 20.34 8.72 -15.75
CA TYR A 64 19.12 8.36 -16.45
C TYR A 64 19.41 7.57 -17.73
N ILE A 65 18.61 6.53 -18.01
CA ILE A 65 18.70 5.71 -19.22
C ILE A 65 17.42 5.86 -20.06
N SER A 66 16.26 5.58 -19.47
CA SER A 66 14.98 5.59 -20.17
C SER A 66 13.81 5.71 -19.20
N HIS A 67 12.61 6.03 -19.69
CA HIS A 67 11.37 5.88 -18.93
C HIS A 67 10.20 5.50 -19.83
N LYS A 68 9.10 5.02 -19.21
CA LYS A 68 7.76 4.96 -19.82
C LYS A 68 6.74 5.48 -18.81
N GLY A 69 5.82 6.33 -19.27
CA GLY A 69 4.69 6.84 -18.50
C GLY A 69 3.39 6.21 -18.96
N TRP A 70 2.46 6.00 -18.02
CA TRP A 70 1.17 5.37 -18.29
C TRP A 70 0.05 6.06 -17.51
N GLN A 71 -1.08 6.30 -18.17
CA GLN A 71 -2.27 6.88 -17.54
C GLN A 71 -3.50 5.99 -17.73
N VAL A 72 -4.51 6.19 -16.89
CA VAL A 72 -5.78 5.46 -16.98
C VAL A 72 -6.50 5.78 -18.30
N ASP A 73 -6.95 4.75 -19.01
CA ASP A 73 -7.71 4.84 -20.28
C ASP A 73 -9.22 4.99 -20.00
N LEU A 74 -9.61 6.11 -19.39
CA LEU A 74 -11.00 6.45 -19.09
C LEU A 74 -11.25 7.95 -19.35
N PRO A 75 -12.50 8.37 -19.60
CA PRO A 75 -12.84 9.79 -19.62
C PRO A 75 -12.75 10.41 -18.22
N TYR A 76 -12.62 11.74 -18.17
CA TYR A 76 -12.78 12.49 -16.94
C TYR A 76 -14.26 12.54 -16.52
N PRO A 77 -14.60 12.36 -15.23
CA PRO A 77 -13.69 12.25 -14.07
C PRO A 77 -13.29 10.81 -13.66
N GLN A 78 -13.73 9.77 -14.38
CA GLN A 78 -13.47 8.38 -14.01
C GLN A 78 -11.97 8.03 -14.02
N ASN A 79 -11.19 8.62 -14.95
CA ASN A 79 -9.73 8.47 -14.95
C ASN A 79 -9.08 8.96 -13.66
N PHE A 80 -9.58 10.07 -13.11
CA PHE A 80 -9.10 10.64 -11.86
C PHE A 80 -9.44 9.71 -10.70
N TYR A 81 -10.70 9.23 -10.63
CA TYR A 81 -11.16 8.35 -9.55
C TYR A 81 -10.38 7.03 -9.51
N ALA A 82 -10.10 6.42 -10.67
CA ALA A 82 -9.31 5.19 -10.75
C ALA A 82 -7.79 5.42 -10.59
N GLY A 83 -7.32 6.67 -10.59
CA GLY A 83 -5.92 7.01 -10.38
C GLY A 83 -5.50 6.83 -8.91
N PHE A 84 -4.25 6.42 -8.69
CA PHE A 84 -3.72 6.23 -7.34
C PHE A 84 -3.64 7.53 -6.53
N VAL A 85 -3.84 7.44 -5.21
CA VAL A 85 -3.54 8.50 -4.22
C VAL A 85 -2.02 8.61 -4.01
N SER A 86 -1.48 9.73 -3.53
CA SER A 86 -0.03 10.00 -3.60
C SER A 86 0.83 9.17 -2.64
N TRP A 87 0.31 8.84 -1.46
CA TRP A 87 1.09 8.23 -0.37
C TRP A 87 0.80 6.75 -0.12
N THR A 88 -0.09 6.16 -0.93
CA THR A 88 -0.60 4.80 -0.74
C THR A 88 0.00 3.77 -1.69
N PRO A 89 0.40 4.09 -2.94
CA PRO A 89 0.80 3.06 -3.87
C PRO A 89 2.19 2.54 -3.56
N GLN A 90 2.32 1.23 -3.71
CA GLN A 90 3.55 0.48 -3.53
C GLN A 90 3.81 -0.32 -4.80
N ALA A 91 5.05 -0.70 -5.00
CA ALA A 91 5.45 -1.61 -6.05
C ALA A 91 6.18 -2.82 -5.48
N ILE A 92 5.96 -3.98 -6.11
CA ILE A 92 6.68 -5.23 -5.84
C ILE A 92 7.17 -5.86 -7.15
N ARG A 93 8.13 -6.77 -7.03
CA ARG A 93 8.52 -7.66 -8.13
C ARG A 93 7.74 -8.96 -8.02
N LEU A 94 7.07 -9.34 -9.10
CA LEU A 94 6.40 -10.63 -9.24
C LEU A 94 7.40 -11.71 -9.64
N ASN A 95 7.10 -12.97 -9.30
CA ASN A 95 7.93 -14.13 -9.60
C ASN A 95 8.08 -14.39 -11.12
N ASN A 96 7.13 -13.92 -11.93
CA ASN A 96 7.23 -13.98 -13.39
C ASN A 96 8.19 -12.90 -13.96
N GLY A 97 8.80 -12.08 -13.12
CA GLY A 97 9.70 -11.01 -13.54
C GLY A 97 8.98 -9.70 -13.90
N ASN A 98 7.67 -9.60 -13.74
CA ASN A 98 6.91 -8.36 -13.95
C ASN A 98 6.90 -7.49 -12.70
N TYR A 99 6.63 -6.20 -12.86
CA TYR A 99 6.37 -5.27 -11.77
C TYR A 99 4.87 -5.23 -11.49
N CYS A 100 4.50 -5.27 -10.22
CA CYS A 100 3.13 -5.00 -9.78
C CYS A 100 3.09 -3.70 -9.02
N ILE A 101 2.21 -2.78 -9.42
CA ILE A 101 1.92 -1.53 -8.72
C ILE A 101 0.52 -1.65 -8.13
N TYR A 102 0.35 -1.35 -6.85
CA TYR A 102 -0.95 -1.43 -6.18
C TYR A 102 -1.10 -0.34 -5.14
N GLY A 103 -2.32 0.02 -4.81
CA GLY A 103 -2.59 1.09 -3.84
C GLY A 103 -4.03 1.55 -3.84
N GLN A 104 -4.32 2.57 -3.02
CA GLN A 104 -5.64 3.20 -2.98
C GLN A 104 -5.82 4.17 -4.13
N THR A 105 -7.06 4.32 -4.59
CA THR A 105 -7.43 5.25 -5.66
C THR A 105 -8.20 6.46 -5.10
N PHE A 106 -8.38 7.49 -5.93
CA PHE A 106 -9.11 8.69 -5.52
C PHE A 106 -10.61 8.48 -5.36
N GLY A 107 -11.18 7.32 -5.72
CA GLY A 107 -12.60 7.03 -5.49
C GLY A 107 -13.04 7.26 -4.05
N ASP A 108 -12.21 6.94 -3.05
CA ASP A 108 -12.51 7.17 -1.63
C ASP A 108 -12.61 8.65 -1.23
N PHE A 109 -12.11 9.58 -2.05
CA PHE A 109 -12.10 11.02 -1.76
C PHE A 109 -13.26 11.76 -2.43
N VAL A 110 -14.10 11.02 -3.15
CA VAL A 110 -15.24 11.57 -3.86
C VAL A 110 -16.41 11.75 -2.90
N ALA A 111 -16.72 12.99 -2.54
CA ALA A 111 -17.87 13.35 -1.71
C ALA A 111 -19.20 13.25 -2.47
N ILE A 112 -19.40 12.18 -3.24
CA ILE A 112 -20.65 11.90 -3.94
C ILE A 112 -21.43 10.90 -3.10
N SER A 113 -22.75 11.07 -3.10
CA SER A 113 -23.74 10.27 -2.37
C SER A 113 -23.33 8.83 -2.14
N MET A 114 -23.50 8.38 -0.89
CA MET A 114 -23.54 6.97 -0.51
C MET A 114 -24.32 6.20 -1.60
N ASN A 115 -23.76 5.08 -2.09
CA ASN A 115 -24.28 4.23 -3.19
C ASN A 115 -23.70 4.46 -4.60
N THR A 116 -22.67 5.27 -4.78
CA THR A 116 -21.93 5.29 -6.06
C THR A 116 -20.90 4.18 -6.05
N ASP A 117 -20.88 3.34 -7.10
CA ASP A 117 -19.82 2.35 -7.26
C ASP A 117 -18.49 3.04 -7.63
N LEU A 118 -17.52 2.95 -6.74
CA LEU A 118 -16.25 3.67 -6.84
C LEU A 118 -15.08 2.70 -6.71
N PRO A 119 -13.97 2.95 -7.44
CA PRO A 119 -12.74 2.21 -7.21
C PRO A 119 -12.17 2.60 -5.84
N HIS A 120 -11.84 1.61 -5.02
CA HIS A 120 -11.16 1.82 -3.74
C HIS A 120 -9.67 1.56 -3.88
N PHE A 121 -9.32 0.49 -4.60
CA PHE A 121 -7.96 0.07 -4.86
C PHE A 121 -7.75 -0.22 -6.34
N ALA A 122 -6.50 -0.10 -6.78
CA ALA A 122 -6.08 -0.56 -8.11
C ALA A 122 -4.85 -1.45 -7.99
N VAL A 123 -4.72 -2.39 -8.92
CA VAL A 123 -3.59 -3.28 -9.09
C VAL A 123 -3.23 -3.32 -10.58
N LEU A 124 -1.98 -3.02 -10.91
CA LEU A 124 -1.45 -2.95 -12.27
C LEU A 124 -0.23 -3.85 -12.40
N GLU A 125 -0.08 -4.51 -13.53
CA GLU A 125 1.10 -5.30 -13.87
C GLU A 125 1.79 -4.74 -15.12
N PHE A 126 3.11 -4.58 -15.04
CA PHE A 126 3.97 -4.13 -16.13
C PHE A 126 5.09 -5.14 -16.36
N ASN A 127 5.45 -5.40 -17.62
CA ASN A 127 6.54 -6.32 -17.94
C ASN A 127 7.93 -5.69 -17.68
N SER A 128 9.00 -6.45 -17.93
CA SER A 128 10.39 -5.99 -17.80
C SER A 128 10.77 -4.84 -18.75
N ASP A 129 10.03 -4.68 -19.84
CA ASP A 129 10.18 -3.59 -20.80
C ASP A 129 9.31 -2.37 -20.45
N TYR A 130 8.68 -2.41 -19.27
CA TYR A 130 7.78 -1.39 -18.73
C TYR A 130 6.49 -1.20 -19.54
N ASP A 131 6.09 -2.21 -20.31
CA ASP A 131 4.79 -2.22 -20.99
C ASP A 131 3.68 -2.70 -20.07
N PHE A 132 2.54 -2.03 -20.14
CA PHE A 132 1.35 -2.44 -19.42
C PHE A 132 0.87 -3.83 -19.89
N VAL A 133 0.67 -4.74 -18.93
CA VAL A 133 0.22 -6.12 -19.19
C VAL A 133 -1.26 -6.25 -18.88
N LYS A 134 -1.68 -5.88 -17.68
CA LYS A 134 -3.06 -5.95 -17.20
C LYS A 134 -3.23 -5.10 -15.95
N GLY A 135 -4.48 -4.80 -15.61
CA GLY A 135 -4.82 -4.12 -14.37
C GLY A 135 -6.28 -4.27 -14.03
N TYR A 136 -6.62 -3.98 -12.79
CA TYR A 136 -7.99 -3.97 -12.31
C TYR A 136 -8.15 -3.03 -11.12
N THR A 137 -9.39 -2.59 -10.89
CA THR A 137 -9.81 -1.94 -9.66
C THR A 137 -10.68 -2.87 -8.83
N ILE A 138 -10.67 -2.63 -7.52
CA ILE A 138 -11.59 -3.22 -6.56
C ILE A 138 -12.64 -2.17 -6.25
N ASN A 139 -13.87 -2.40 -6.68
CA ASN A 139 -14.96 -1.45 -6.60
C ASN A 139 -16.00 -1.87 -5.55
N SER A 140 -16.60 -0.88 -4.89
CA SER A 140 -17.85 -1.06 -4.17
C SER A 140 -18.65 0.23 -4.07
N SER A 141 -19.90 0.09 -3.62
CA SER A 141 -20.78 1.21 -3.30
C SER A 141 -20.66 1.68 -1.83
N LEU A 142 -19.74 1.09 -1.06
CA LEU A 142 -19.59 1.38 0.36
C LEU A 142 -18.73 2.62 0.59
N PRO A 143 -19.10 3.49 1.55
CA PRO A 143 -18.30 4.66 1.89
C PRO A 143 -17.05 4.23 2.67
N ALA A 144 -15.91 4.18 1.99
CA ALA A 144 -14.62 3.85 2.59
C ALA A 144 -13.97 5.08 3.23
N ASN A 145 -13.32 4.88 4.37
CA ASN A 145 -12.34 5.82 4.88
C ASN A 145 -10.98 5.50 4.27
N SER A 146 -10.49 6.42 3.46
CA SER A 146 -9.18 6.32 2.81
C SER A 146 -8.02 6.26 3.81
N SER A 147 -8.15 6.80 5.03
CA SER A 147 -7.05 6.78 6.00
C SER A 147 -6.79 5.41 6.61
N GLU A 148 -7.78 4.50 6.61
CA GLU A 148 -7.68 3.16 7.20
C GLU A 148 -7.87 2.02 6.18
N SER A 149 -8.20 2.34 4.94
CA SER A 149 -8.33 1.35 3.88
C SER A 149 -6.96 1.05 3.27
N ARG A 150 -6.66 -0.21 2.98
CA ARG A 150 -5.31 -0.67 2.61
C ARG A 150 -5.38 -1.91 1.72
N ILE A 151 -4.35 -2.10 0.90
CA ILE A 151 -4.15 -3.29 0.07
C ILE A 151 -2.67 -3.70 0.13
N LYS A 152 -2.39 -5.01 0.15
CA LYS A 152 -1.06 -5.57 -0.11
C LYS A 152 -1.17 -6.64 -1.18
N VAL A 153 -0.14 -6.74 -1.99
CA VAL A 153 0.05 -7.78 -2.99
C VAL A 153 1.36 -8.50 -2.69
N ASP A 154 1.42 -9.81 -2.94
CA ASP A 154 2.65 -10.58 -2.84
C ASP A 154 3.29 -10.88 -4.20
N ARG A 155 4.48 -11.49 -4.17
CA ARG A 155 5.24 -11.85 -5.38
C ARG A 155 4.53 -12.85 -6.31
N PHE A 156 3.44 -13.48 -5.88
CA PHE A 156 2.63 -14.40 -6.68
C PHE A 156 1.43 -13.69 -7.35
N GLY A 157 1.19 -12.42 -7.05
CA GLY A 157 0.06 -11.65 -7.57
C GLY A 157 -1.24 -11.88 -6.78
N ARG A 158 -1.14 -12.48 -5.58
CA ARG A 158 -2.26 -12.57 -4.65
C ARG A 158 -2.36 -11.26 -3.88
N ALA A 159 -3.57 -10.83 -3.56
CA ALA A 159 -3.78 -9.60 -2.81
C ALA A 159 -4.71 -9.81 -1.62
N VAL A 160 -4.49 -9.02 -0.58
CA VAL A 160 -5.43 -8.86 0.53
C VAL A 160 -5.71 -7.37 0.67
N TYR A 161 -6.96 -7.03 0.89
CA TYR A 161 -7.40 -5.65 1.03
C TYR A 161 -8.38 -5.52 2.18
N ILE A 162 -8.35 -4.37 2.82
CA ILE A 162 -9.21 -4.00 3.95
C ILE A 162 -9.80 -2.65 3.62
N MET A 163 -11.12 -2.58 3.66
CA MET A 163 -11.88 -1.35 3.51
C MET A 163 -12.60 -1.04 4.81
N THR A 164 -12.43 0.17 5.32
CA THR A 164 -13.02 0.57 6.60
C THR A 164 -14.16 1.53 6.37
N THR A 165 -15.34 1.24 6.91
CA THR A 165 -16.48 2.17 6.90
C THR A 165 -16.79 2.63 8.33
N PHE A 166 -17.16 3.88 8.49
CA PHE A 166 -17.45 4.48 9.81
C PHE A 166 -18.94 4.65 10.00
N SER A 167 -19.44 4.18 11.14
CA SER A 167 -20.73 4.62 11.67
C SER A 167 -20.51 5.83 12.57
N ASP A 168 -19.48 5.76 13.43
CA ASP A 168 -18.96 6.83 14.28
C ASP A 168 -17.51 6.50 14.69
N TYR A 169 -16.94 7.25 15.64
CA TYR A 169 -15.57 7.05 16.14
C TYR A 169 -15.35 5.74 16.91
N LEU A 170 -16.38 5.24 17.61
CA LEU A 170 -16.32 4.04 18.46
C LEU A 170 -16.83 2.78 17.75
N ASN A 171 -17.51 2.96 16.62
CA ASN A 171 -18.17 1.90 15.87
C ASN A 171 -17.65 1.90 14.42
N LYS A 172 -16.80 0.92 14.12
CA LYS A 172 -16.19 0.73 12.80
C LYS A 172 -16.59 -0.62 12.21
N THR A 173 -16.76 -0.66 10.90
CA THR A 173 -16.88 -1.91 10.16
C THR A 173 -15.69 -2.07 9.23
N LYS A 174 -14.99 -3.19 9.36
CA LYS A 174 -13.89 -3.60 8.48
C LYS A 174 -14.43 -4.64 7.50
N TYR A 175 -14.25 -4.38 6.21
CA TYR A 175 -14.52 -5.30 5.13
C TYR A 175 -13.19 -5.81 4.60
N ILE A 176 -12.98 -7.11 4.63
CA ILE A 176 -11.71 -7.75 4.28
C ILE A 176 -11.95 -8.63 3.08
N GLY A 177 -11.15 -8.48 2.04
CA GLY A 177 -11.19 -9.37 0.88
C GLY A 177 -9.81 -9.91 0.51
N SER A 178 -9.82 -11.07 -0.14
CA SER A 178 -8.64 -11.68 -0.73
C SER A 178 -8.86 -11.99 -2.20
N LEU A 179 -7.77 -11.86 -2.96
CA LEU A 179 -7.73 -11.99 -4.41
C LEU A 179 -6.61 -12.93 -4.81
N ASP A 180 -6.85 -13.66 -5.89
CA ASP A 180 -5.80 -14.34 -6.63
C ASP A 180 -5.97 -14.02 -8.11
N ASN A 181 -4.94 -13.37 -8.68
CA ASN A 181 -4.88 -13.01 -10.10
C ASN A 181 -6.15 -12.28 -10.61
N GLY A 182 -6.65 -11.31 -9.84
CA GLY A 182 -7.83 -10.50 -10.19
C GLY A 182 -9.18 -11.20 -9.97
N SER A 183 -9.19 -12.38 -9.33
CA SER A 183 -10.42 -13.07 -8.92
C SER A 183 -10.59 -13.01 -7.41
N ILE A 184 -11.76 -12.56 -6.94
CA ILE A 184 -12.08 -12.52 -5.50
C ILE A 184 -12.25 -13.96 -5.01
N LEU A 185 -11.49 -14.31 -3.97
CA LEU A 185 -11.55 -15.63 -3.33
C LEU A 185 -12.46 -15.63 -2.10
N ASN A 186 -12.28 -14.62 -1.23
CA ASN A 186 -13.08 -14.48 -0.02
C ASN A 186 -13.36 -13.02 0.26
N GLN A 187 -14.52 -12.77 0.86
CA GLN A 187 -14.93 -11.45 1.35
C GLN A 187 -15.61 -11.63 2.70
N ARG A 188 -15.23 -10.80 3.66
CA ARG A 188 -15.71 -10.85 5.03
C ARG A 188 -15.99 -9.46 5.57
N LYS A 189 -16.92 -9.40 6.51
CA LYS A 189 -17.30 -8.20 7.24
C LYS A 189 -17.16 -8.45 8.73
N ARG A 190 -16.42 -7.57 9.40
CA ARG A 190 -16.25 -7.56 10.85
C ARG A 190 -16.67 -6.22 11.42
N GLN A 191 -17.54 -6.26 12.43
CA GLN A 191 -18.00 -5.07 13.14
C GLN A 191 -17.29 -4.98 14.49
N TYR A 192 -16.76 -3.80 14.78
CA TYR A 192 -16.21 -3.42 16.06
C TYR A 192 -17.17 -2.43 16.72
N THR A 193 -17.49 -2.67 17.98
CA THR A 193 -18.48 -1.88 18.72
C THR A 193 -17.87 -1.41 20.02
N ASN A 194 -18.02 -0.11 20.29
CA ASN A 194 -17.53 0.53 21.52
C ASN A 194 -16.01 0.34 21.73
N LEU A 195 -15.22 0.52 20.67
CA LEU A 195 -13.76 0.41 20.68
C LEU A 195 -13.10 1.55 19.90
N GLU A 196 -12.03 2.10 20.47
CA GLU A 196 -11.13 3.01 19.77
C GLU A 196 -10.09 2.18 19.01
N ILE A 197 -9.97 2.34 17.68
CA ILE A 197 -8.96 1.63 16.86
C ILE A 197 -7.89 2.63 16.44
N PHE A 198 -6.64 2.38 16.85
CA PHE A 198 -5.51 3.29 16.64
C PHE A 198 -4.67 2.95 15.42
N TYR A 199 -4.40 1.65 15.25
CA TYR A 199 -3.54 1.17 14.20
C TYR A 199 -3.99 -0.22 13.77
N ASP A 200 -3.94 -0.45 12.48
CA ASP A 200 -4.16 -1.76 11.91
C ASP A 200 -3.10 -2.07 10.83
N ASN A 201 -2.77 -3.34 10.72
CA ASN A 201 -1.82 -3.81 9.72
C ASN A 201 -2.14 -5.26 9.37
N PHE A 202 -1.72 -5.68 8.18
CA PHE A 202 -1.81 -7.07 7.79
C PHE A 202 -0.55 -7.49 7.07
N GLU A 203 -0.21 -8.77 7.16
CA GLU A 203 0.90 -9.36 6.43
C GLU A 203 0.41 -10.58 5.65
N LEU A 204 0.82 -10.68 4.40
CA LEU A 204 0.46 -11.77 3.49
C LEU A 204 1.64 -12.76 3.42
N PHE A 205 1.39 -14.01 3.78
CA PHE A 205 2.40 -15.06 3.79
C PHE A 205 2.45 -15.81 2.47
N GLU A 206 3.57 -16.47 2.21
CA GLU A 206 3.79 -17.23 0.97
C GLU A 206 2.79 -18.39 0.78
N ASP A 207 2.23 -18.93 1.87
CA ASP A 207 1.19 -19.96 1.82
C ASP A 207 -0.21 -19.41 1.44
N GLY A 208 -0.33 -18.10 1.23
CA GLY A 208 -1.59 -17.42 0.90
C GLY A 208 -2.46 -17.15 2.12
N SER A 209 -2.00 -17.50 3.32
CA SER A 209 -2.60 -17.02 4.55
C SER A 209 -2.18 -15.58 4.82
N TYR A 210 -2.96 -14.88 5.62
CA TYR A 210 -2.60 -13.55 6.07
C TYR A 210 -2.92 -13.39 7.55
N VAL A 211 -2.16 -12.53 8.22
CA VAL A 211 -2.42 -12.10 9.58
C VAL A 211 -2.87 -10.65 9.55
N TYR A 212 -3.93 -10.34 10.27
CA TYR A 212 -4.42 -9.00 10.54
C TYR A 212 -4.21 -8.69 12.01
N ILE A 213 -3.70 -7.50 12.29
CA ILE A 213 -3.39 -7.01 13.64
C ILE A 213 -4.13 -5.70 13.84
N ASN A 214 -4.90 -5.60 14.92
CA ASN A 214 -5.49 -4.34 15.37
C ASN A 214 -5.00 -3.97 16.76
N ASN A 215 -4.62 -2.71 16.92
CA ASN A 215 -4.48 -2.09 18.23
C ASN A 215 -5.76 -1.33 18.56
N MET A 216 -6.38 -1.70 19.68
CA MET A 216 -7.69 -1.21 20.10
C MET A 216 -7.67 -0.79 21.57
N ALA A 217 -8.54 0.12 21.98
CA ALA A 217 -8.80 0.38 23.39
C ALA A 217 -10.29 0.52 23.71
N THR A 218 -10.64 0.36 24.99
CA THR A 218 -11.93 0.84 25.49
C THR A 218 -12.02 2.36 25.37
N PRO A 219 -13.23 2.94 25.24
CA PRO A 219 -13.41 4.39 25.27
C PRO A 219 -12.72 5.00 26.50
N GLY A 220 -11.92 6.05 26.30
CA GLY A 220 -11.12 6.67 27.37
C GLY A 220 -9.74 6.05 27.57
N GLN A 221 -9.36 5.04 26.78
CA GLN A 221 -8.00 4.49 26.68
C GLN A 221 -7.47 3.80 27.95
N ASP A 222 -8.36 3.42 28.86
CA ASP A 222 -7.99 2.72 30.10
C ASP A 222 -7.46 1.30 29.87
N ASN A 223 -7.77 0.67 28.73
CA ASN A 223 -7.35 -0.69 28.41
C ASN A 223 -7.02 -0.83 26.94
N PHE A 224 -5.78 -1.22 26.62
CA PHE A 224 -5.34 -1.53 25.26
C PHE A 224 -5.38 -3.03 24.97
N TYR A 225 -5.69 -3.36 23.73
CA TYR A 225 -5.80 -4.71 23.21
C TYR A 225 -5.06 -4.81 21.89
N LEU A 226 -4.31 -5.90 21.73
CA LEU A 226 -3.84 -6.35 20.43
C LEU A 226 -4.70 -7.53 20.01
N GLU A 227 -5.45 -7.35 18.93
CA GLU A 227 -6.12 -8.45 18.28
C GLU A 227 -5.26 -8.95 17.13
N TYR A 228 -4.95 -10.24 17.17
CA TYR A 228 -4.37 -10.97 16.07
C TYR A 228 -5.44 -11.86 15.46
N SER A 229 -5.53 -11.87 14.14
CA SER A 229 -6.42 -12.77 13.43
C SER A 229 -5.71 -13.29 12.20
N ARG A 230 -5.60 -14.61 12.08
CA ARG A 230 -5.05 -15.26 10.88
C ARG A 230 -6.20 -15.82 10.05
N LEU A 231 -6.04 -15.82 8.73
CA LEU A 231 -6.93 -16.55 7.84
C LEU A 231 -6.14 -17.18 6.72
N ASN A 232 -6.51 -18.40 6.37
CA ASN A 232 -6.20 -19.05 5.11
C ASN A 232 -7.40 -18.92 4.15
N ASN A 233 -7.14 -18.76 2.85
CA ASN A 233 -8.22 -18.78 1.85
C ASN A 233 -9.08 -20.06 1.89
N SER A 234 -8.55 -21.17 2.43
CA SER A 234 -9.31 -22.40 2.68
C SER A 234 -10.32 -22.31 3.83
N ASP A 235 -10.25 -21.30 4.69
CA ASP A 235 -11.03 -21.24 5.92
C ASP A 235 -12.48 -20.85 5.61
N THR A 236 -13.36 -21.82 5.44
CA THR A 236 -14.74 -21.56 5.03
C THR A 236 -15.66 -21.12 6.17
N GLY A 237 -15.31 -21.42 7.43
CA GLY A 237 -16.17 -21.23 8.60
C GLY A 237 -15.64 -20.30 9.70
N SER A 238 -14.46 -19.70 9.54
CA SER A 238 -13.87 -18.86 10.58
C SER A 238 -14.65 -17.54 10.75
N ILE A 239 -15.22 -17.32 11.95
CA ILE A 239 -15.86 -16.05 12.35
C ILE A 239 -14.83 -14.98 12.74
N CYS A 240 -13.56 -15.36 12.82
CA CYS A 240 -12.49 -14.58 13.42
C CYS A 240 -12.12 -13.33 12.62
N LEU A 241 -12.24 -13.40 11.29
CA LEU A 241 -12.15 -12.21 10.44
C LEU A 241 -13.53 -11.66 10.06
N GLY A 242 -14.57 -12.04 10.79
CA GLY A 242 -15.94 -11.66 10.53
C GLY A 242 -16.69 -12.67 9.66
N LEU A 243 -17.94 -12.32 9.38
CA LEU A 243 -18.88 -13.14 8.62
C LEU A 243 -18.63 -12.97 7.13
N ARG A 244 -18.95 -14.00 6.33
CA ARG A 244 -18.93 -13.90 4.87
C ARG A 244 -19.84 -12.76 4.41
N ASP A 245 -19.35 -12.00 3.44
CA ASP A 245 -20.08 -10.89 2.83
C ASP A 245 -19.68 -10.76 1.36
N ASN A 246 -20.47 -10.11 0.52
CA ASN A 246 -20.14 -9.88 -0.89
C ASN A 246 -20.21 -8.37 -1.16
N PHE A 247 -19.20 -7.65 -0.70
CA PHE A 247 -19.26 -6.19 -0.63
C PHE A 247 -18.60 -5.49 -1.82
N SER A 248 -17.72 -6.16 -2.55
CA SER A 248 -16.92 -5.59 -3.63
C SER A 248 -16.86 -6.50 -4.84
N HIS A 249 -16.44 -5.93 -5.97
CA HIS A 249 -16.24 -6.63 -7.23
C HIS A 249 -15.03 -6.06 -7.98
N ILE A 250 -14.61 -6.76 -9.04
CA ILE A 250 -13.43 -6.41 -9.82
C ILE A 250 -13.85 -5.81 -11.16
N VAL A 251 -13.23 -4.69 -11.51
CA VAL A 251 -13.43 -4.03 -12.80
C VAL A 251 -12.08 -3.99 -13.52
N PRO A 252 -11.97 -4.55 -14.74
CA PRO A 252 -10.75 -4.45 -15.54
C PRO A 252 -10.36 -2.99 -15.77
N LEU A 253 -9.08 -2.69 -15.60
CA LEU A 253 -8.54 -1.35 -15.79
C LEU A 253 -7.47 -1.40 -16.87
N LYS A 254 -7.52 -0.45 -17.80
CA LYS A 254 -6.54 -0.33 -18.88
C LYS A 254 -5.75 0.96 -18.72
N TYR A 255 -4.46 0.88 -19.03
CA TYR A 255 -3.59 2.05 -19.13
C TYR A 255 -3.14 2.25 -20.57
N ILE A 256 -2.98 3.50 -20.96
CA ILE A 256 -2.42 3.94 -22.25
C ILE A 256 -1.13 4.71 -22.02
N PRO A 257 -0.21 4.73 -23.01
CA PRO A 257 1.00 5.53 -22.91
C PRO A 257 0.71 7.00 -22.60
N PHE A 258 1.49 7.57 -21.70
CA PHE A 258 1.50 8.99 -21.39
C PHE A 258 2.88 9.55 -21.75
N ASP A 259 2.89 10.44 -22.74
CA ASP A 259 4.12 11.07 -23.22
C ASP A 259 4.44 12.29 -22.34
N PHE A 260 5.59 12.25 -21.68
CA PHE A 260 6.12 13.37 -20.91
C PHE A 260 7.64 13.29 -20.85
N ALA A 261 8.27 14.41 -20.54
CA ALA A 261 9.72 14.48 -20.39
C ALA A 261 10.09 14.90 -18.97
N TRP A 262 11.09 14.24 -18.40
CA TRP A 262 11.77 14.72 -17.19
C TRP A 262 12.66 15.91 -17.59
N ILE A 263 12.37 17.10 -17.04
CA ILE A 263 13.04 18.34 -17.47
C ILE A 263 14.42 18.47 -16.83
N ASP A 264 14.56 18.12 -15.55
CA ASP A 264 15.82 18.32 -14.82
C ASP A 264 16.21 17.08 -14.01
N ILE A 265 17.38 16.54 -14.35
CA ILE A 265 18.08 15.55 -13.55
C ILE A 265 19.14 16.31 -12.75
N ASN A 266 18.81 16.68 -11.52
CA ASN A 266 19.74 17.39 -10.64
C ASN A 266 20.64 16.38 -9.89
N PRO A 267 21.97 16.34 -10.13
CA PRO A 267 22.89 15.39 -9.50
C PRO A 267 23.26 15.75 -8.04
N ASN A 268 22.76 16.87 -7.50
CA ASN A 268 23.11 17.30 -6.14
C ASN A 268 21.92 17.94 -5.39
N PRO A 269 20.83 17.18 -5.12
CA PRO A 269 19.66 17.73 -4.43
C PRO A 269 19.84 17.83 -2.91
N LEU A 270 20.80 17.11 -2.32
CA LEU A 270 21.04 17.14 -0.88
C LEU A 270 22.03 18.26 -0.55
N ILE A 271 21.55 19.28 0.16
CA ILE A 271 22.36 20.32 0.79
C ILE A 271 22.61 19.89 2.23
N ALA A 272 23.88 19.79 2.62
CA ALA A 272 24.23 19.51 4.01
C ALA A 272 23.72 20.68 4.89
N THR A 273 22.98 20.37 5.94
CA THR A 273 22.56 21.37 6.93
C THR A 273 23.45 21.28 8.15
N ASN A 274 23.62 22.42 8.85
CA ASN A 274 24.43 22.50 10.07
C ASN A 274 23.73 21.86 11.29
N ASN A 275 22.49 21.37 11.12
CA ASN A 275 21.71 20.72 12.18
C ASN A 275 22.09 19.24 12.32
N GLN A 276 23.35 18.95 12.61
CA GLN A 276 23.82 17.61 12.97
C GLN A 276 23.52 17.26 14.45
N ASN A 277 22.31 17.60 14.92
CA ASN A 277 21.88 17.26 16.27
C ASN A 277 21.40 15.80 16.31
N ASN A 278 22.28 14.87 15.98
CA ASN A 278 22.07 13.45 16.25
C ASN A 278 22.35 13.22 17.74
N ILE A 279 21.42 13.64 18.59
CA ILE A 279 21.43 13.25 20.00
C ILE A 279 21.02 11.77 20.01
N ILE A 280 21.91 10.90 20.46
CA ILE A 280 21.54 9.51 20.76
C ILE A 280 20.59 9.59 21.94
N LEU A 281 19.29 9.46 21.68
CA LEU A 281 18.31 9.27 22.74
C LEU A 281 18.47 7.84 23.26
N PRO A 282 18.80 7.64 24.54
CA PRO A 282 18.76 6.31 25.12
C PRO A 282 17.30 5.82 25.07
N ILE A 283 17.07 4.75 24.31
CA ILE A 283 15.81 4.01 24.40
C ILE A 283 15.93 3.12 25.64
N THR A 284 15.42 3.62 26.77
CA THR A 284 15.17 2.78 27.94
C THR A 284 13.96 1.91 27.67
N TYR A 285 14.17 0.61 27.47
CA TYR A 285 13.11 -0.38 27.46
C TYR A 285 12.67 -0.65 28.90
N ALA A 286 11.41 -0.33 29.21
CA ALA A 286 10.73 -0.86 30.39
C ALA A 286 9.87 -2.04 29.92
N ALA A 287 10.03 -3.21 30.53
CA ALA A 287 9.18 -4.35 30.21
C ALA A 287 7.73 -4.01 30.58
N SER A 288 6.85 -4.02 29.60
CA SER A 288 5.41 -3.87 29.82
C SER A 288 4.85 -5.02 30.67
N PRO A 289 3.73 -4.83 31.37
CA PRO A 289 3.04 -5.92 32.06
C PRO A 289 2.76 -7.10 31.11
N PRO A 290 2.70 -8.33 31.62
CA PRO A 290 2.41 -9.50 30.79
C PRO A 290 1.04 -9.35 30.11
N CYS A 291 1.00 -9.59 28.80
CA CYS A 291 -0.25 -9.67 28.06
C CYS A 291 -0.96 -11.00 28.39
N PHE A 292 -2.28 -10.94 28.48
CA PHE A 292 -3.12 -12.12 28.67
C PHE A 292 -4.03 -12.29 27.45
N GLU A 293 -4.05 -13.49 26.88
CA GLU A 293 -4.93 -13.84 25.77
C GLU A 293 -6.39 -13.81 26.22
N LYS A 294 -7.22 -12.98 25.57
CA LYS A 294 -8.62 -12.77 25.98
C LYS A 294 -9.61 -13.66 25.23
N THR A 295 -9.32 -14.06 23.99
CA THR A 295 -10.23 -14.81 23.11
C THR A 295 -9.50 -15.61 22.03
N TRP A 296 -10.07 -16.73 21.61
CA TRP A 296 -9.48 -17.67 20.64
C TRP A 296 -10.08 -17.49 19.26
N CYS A 297 -9.20 -17.38 18.27
CA CYS A 297 -9.55 -17.29 16.86
C CYS A 297 -8.31 -17.61 16.01
N ASP A 298 -7.93 -18.89 16.03
CA ASP A 298 -6.68 -19.47 15.52
C ASP A 298 -5.38 -18.96 16.17
N THR A 299 -4.55 -19.91 16.61
CA THR A 299 -3.36 -19.64 17.42
C THR A 299 -2.23 -19.12 16.54
N LEU A 300 -1.90 -17.83 16.65
CA LEU A 300 -0.61 -17.33 16.20
C LEU A 300 0.44 -17.73 17.25
N ARG A 301 1.22 -18.78 16.98
CA ARG A 301 2.32 -19.16 17.87
C ARG A 301 3.54 -18.29 17.58
N ILE A 302 3.61 -17.11 18.22
CA ILE A 302 4.82 -16.28 18.24
C ILE A 302 5.90 -17.06 19.01
N ARG A 303 6.95 -17.52 18.33
CA ARG A 303 8.13 -18.09 19.00
C ARG A 303 9.07 -16.93 19.35
N GLY A 304 8.95 -16.42 20.57
CA GLY A 304 9.77 -15.36 21.12
C GLY A 304 9.85 -15.46 22.64
N ASN A 305 10.64 -14.59 23.27
CA ASN A 305 10.70 -14.50 24.72
C ASN A 305 9.28 -14.11 25.23
N PRO A 306 8.64 -14.87 26.15
CA PRO A 306 7.25 -14.67 26.57
C PRO A 306 6.96 -13.33 27.30
N GLN A 307 7.94 -12.43 27.36
CA GLN A 307 7.86 -11.14 28.05
C GLN A 307 7.71 -9.93 27.11
N SER A 308 7.66 -10.09 25.79
CA SER A 308 7.47 -8.94 24.89
C SER A 308 6.32 -9.18 23.92
N CYS A 309 5.24 -8.41 24.09
CA CYS A 309 4.33 -8.04 23.01
C CYS A 309 4.70 -6.65 22.47
N ASP A 310 5.98 -6.31 22.48
CA ASP A 310 6.49 -5.09 21.88
C ASP A 310 6.75 -5.33 20.38
N LEU A 311 6.04 -4.57 19.55
CA LEU A 311 6.51 -4.11 18.26
C LEU A 311 6.71 -2.59 18.35
#